data_AF-A0A7K8BSB7-F1
#
_entry.id   AF-A0A7K8BSB7-F1
#
_cell.length_a   1.000
_cell.length_b   1.000
_cell.length_c   1.000
_cell.angle_alpha   90.00
_cell.angle_beta   90.00
_cell.angle_gamma   90.00
#
_symmetry.space_group_name_H-M   'P 1'
#
loop_
_entity.id
_entity.type
_entity.pdbx_description
1 polymer ?
#
loop_
_entity_poly.entity_id
_entity_poly.type
_entity_poly.pdbx_seq_one_letter_code
_entity_poly.pdbx_strand_id
1 'polypeptide(L)'
;QVNFVVCQLFALLAAVWFRTYLHSSKTSPFIRHVVATLLGLYLALFCFGWYALHFVIQSGISYYIMIIIGVENMHKYCFVFALGYLTVCQITRVYIFDYGQYSADFSGPMMIITQKITSLAFEIHDGMFRKNEDLTPSQRCLAVRRMPSLLEYLSYNCNFMGILAGPLCSYKDYITFIEGRSYQLQQSEANGKEDTKYEQTDPSPNIAVAQKLLICGLSLLFHMTITKTLPVEYNIDDNFRATASWPVRFFYLYVSLMAARPKYYFAWTLADAINNAAGFGFRGYDKNGVTRWDLISNLRIQQIEFSTSFKMFLDNWNIQTALWLKRVCYERATFSPTIQTFILSAIWHGVYPGYYLTFLTGVLMTLAARAIRNNIRHYFVESPAVKLCYDIVTWMATQAAISYTVVPFVLLSVKPSFTFYSSCYFCLHIASILVLLVFPLKRTQKGSKKHESVQPVWSRKLEEESLLQKNSYSTTNNSFSQKQEITCRYQALKQ
;
A
#
# COMPACT_ATOMS: atom_id res chain seq x y z
N GLN A 1 7.87 18.37 -13.06
CA GLN A 1 6.43 18.01 -12.97
C GLN A 1 5.83 17.71 -14.35
N VAL A 2 6.05 18.53 -15.38
CA VAL A 2 5.57 18.23 -16.76
C VAL A 2 6.09 16.88 -17.27
N ASN A 3 7.39 16.62 -17.17
CA ASN A 3 7.99 15.33 -17.59
C ASN A 3 7.33 14.13 -16.92
N PHE A 4 7.00 14.23 -15.63
CA PHE A 4 6.30 13.16 -14.91
C PHE A 4 4.92 12.88 -15.51
N VAL A 5 4.12 13.91 -15.79
CA VAL A 5 2.79 13.74 -16.40
C VAL A 5 2.92 13.16 -17.82
N VAL A 6 3.85 13.68 -18.62
CA VAL A 6 4.12 13.18 -19.97
C VAL A 6 4.53 11.70 -19.94
N CYS A 7 5.43 11.30 -19.04
CA CYS A 7 5.82 9.90 -18.89
C CYS A 7 4.66 9.00 -18.47
N GLN A 8 3.79 9.45 -17.57
CA GLN A 8 2.62 8.67 -17.14
C GLN A 8 1.62 8.49 -18.29
N LEU A 9 1.38 9.53 -19.10
CA LEU A 9 0.54 9.43 -20.29
C LEU A 9 1.14 8.50 -21.34
N PHE A 10 2.45 8.60 -21.58
CA PHE A 10 3.15 7.67 -22.46
C PHE A 10 3.11 6.24 -21.92
N ALA A 11 3.30 6.03 -20.60
CA ALA A 11 3.19 4.73 -19.97
C ALA A 11 1.79 4.12 -20.12
N LEU A 12 0.73 4.94 -20.10
CA LEU A 12 -0.64 4.49 -20.35
C LEU A 12 -0.80 3.97 -21.79
N LEU A 13 -0.29 4.70 -22.79
CA LEU A 13 -0.32 4.27 -24.18
C LEU A 13 0.52 3.00 -24.38
N ALA A 14 1.71 2.97 -23.79
CA ALA A 14 2.59 1.81 -23.82
C ALA A 14 2.01 0.60 -23.10
N ALA A 15 1.18 0.79 -22.07
CA ALA A 15 0.47 -0.27 -21.38
C ALA A 15 -0.59 -0.93 -22.28
N VAL A 16 -1.38 -0.13 -23.01
CA VAL A 16 -2.33 -0.64 -24.01
C VAL A 16 -1.59 -1.40 -25.12
N TRP A 17 -0.48 -0.86 -25.61
CA TRP A 17 0.37 -1.51 -26.60
C TRP A 17 0.95 -2.84 -26.06
N PHE A 18 1.48 -2.83 -24.84
CA PHE A 18 2.06 -4.00 -24.17
C PHE A 18 1.03 -5.12 -24.03
N ARG A 19 -0.19 -4.80 -23.61
CA ARG A 19 -1.28 -5.78 -23.53
C ARG A 19 -1.67 -6.34 -24.90
N THR A 20 -1.73 -5.51 -25.93
CA THR A 20 -2.25 -5.88 -27.25
C THR A 20 -1.24 -6.72 -28.05
N TYR A 21 0.02 -6.28 -28.09
CA TYR A 21 1.05 -6.87 -28.95
C TYR A 21 1.96 -7.85 -28.22
N LEU A 22 2.20 -7.61 -26.92
CA LEU A 22 3.04 -8.49 -26.10
C LEU A 22 2.21 -9.36 -25.16
N HIS A 23 0.98 -9.70 -25.54
CA HIS A 23 0.10 -10.57 -24.77
C HIS A 23 0.80 -11.91 -24.42
N SER A 24 0.57 -12.44 -23.21
CA SER A 24 1.29 -13.62 -22.70
C SER A 24 1.02 -14.90 -23.51
N SER A 25 -0.08 -14.95 -24.25
CA SER A 25 -0.36 -16.06 -25.18
C SER A 25 0.43 -15.99 -26.49
N LYS A 26 1.01 -14.83 -26.84
CA LYS A 26 1.71 -14.59 -28.11
C LYS A 26 3.21 -14.36 -27.93
N THR A 27 3.64 -14.03 -26.72
CA THR A 27 5.00 -13.54 -26.46
C THR A 27 5.59 -14.23 -25.24
N SER A 28 6.86 -14.63 -25.35
CA SER A 28 7.56 -15.29 -24.25
C SER A 28 7.70 -14.38 -23.03
N PRO A 29 7.73 -14.95 -21.80
CA PRO A 29 7.96 -14.18 -20.59
C PRO A 29 9.28 -13.40 -20.61
N PHE A 30 10.31 -13.95 -21.24
CA PHE A 30 11.61 -13.30 -21.42
C PHE A 30 11.47 -11.94 -22.13
N ILE A 31 10.79 -11.91 -23.28
CA ILE A 31 10.59 -10.67 -24.05
C ILE A 31 9.76 -9.66 -23.24
N ARG A 32 8.69 -10.13 -22.58
CA ARG A 32 7.85 -9.29 -21.72
C ARG A 32 8.65 -8.65 -20.58
N HIS A 33 9.55 -9.40 -19.93
CA HIS A 33 10.46 -8.87 -18.92
C HIS A 33 11.42 -7.82 -19.47
N VAL A 34 12.09 -8.13 -20.59
CA VAL A 34 13.05 -7.21 -21.22
C VAL A 34 12.38 -5.90 -21.61
N VAL A 35 11.24 -5.96 -22.30
CA VAL A 35 10.52 -4.76 -22.73
C VAL A 35 10.02 -3.96 -21.54
N ALA A 36 9.44 -4.62 -20.52
CA ALA A 36 8.95 -3.92 -19.34
C ALA A 36 10.07 -3.17 -18.61
N THR A 37 11.26 -3.79 -18.52
CA THR A 37 12.46 -3.23 -17.88
C THR A 37 13.03 -2.07 -18.67
N LEU A 38 13.30 -2.26 -19.97
CA LEU A 38 13.93 -1.25 -20.82
C LEU A 38 13.05 0.01 -20.93
N LEU A 39 11.74 -0.19 -21.09
CA LEU A 39 10.80 0.93 -21.14
C LEU A 39 10.75 1.69 -19.80
N GLY A 40 10.82 0.97 -18.67
CA GLY A 40 10.82 1.62 -17.37
C GLY A 40 12.10 2.40 -17.11
N LEU A 41 13.27 1.84 -17.44
CA LEU A 41 14.54 2.56 -17.37
C LEU A 41 14.57 3.78 -18.30
N TYR A 42 14.01 3.68 -19.50
CA TYR A 42 13.85 4.81 -20.41
C TYR A 42 12.98 5.91 -19.79
N LEU A 43 11.82 5.57 -19.23
CA LEU A 43 10.94 6.54 -18.57
C LEU A 43 11.59 7.20 -17.36
N ALA A 44 12.36 6.43 -16.58
CA ALA A 44 13.13 6.95 -15.46
C ALA A 44 14.20 7.95 -15.93
N LEU A 45 14.98 7.58 -16.96
CA LEU A 45 16.03 8.44 -17.52
C LEU A 45 15.45 9.72 -18.13
N PHE A 46 14.33 9.62 -18.87
CA PHE A 46 13.66 10.79 -19.43
C PHE A 46 13.10 11.71 -18.33
N CYS A 47 12.51 11.14 -17.27
CA CYS A 47 11.87 11.92 -16.22
C CYS A 47 12.89 12.57 -15.26
N PHE A 48 13.99 11.87 -14.94
CA PHE A 48 14.92 12.26 -13.88
C PHE A 48 16.38 12.42 -14.33
N GLY A 49 16.69 12.22 -15.61
CA GLY A 49 18.07 12.30 -16.12
C GLY A 49 18.99 11.32 -15.41
N TRP A 50 20.22 11.76 -15.16
CA TRP A 50 21.26 10.94 -14.51
C TRP A 50 20.89 10.47 -13.08
N TYR A 51 19.94 11.11 -12.39
CA TYR A 51 19.46 10.63 -11.10
C TYR A 51 18.77 9.26 -11.19
N ALA A 52 18.29 8.85 -12.37
CA ALA A 52 17.78 7.50 -12.60
C ALA A 52 18.84 6.41 -12.32
N LEU A 53 20.13 6.75 -12.35
CA LEU A 53 21.21 5.82 -11.98
C LEU A 53 21.08 5.34 -10.53
N HIS A 54 20.55 6.16 -9.61
CA HIS A 54 20.28 5.76 -8.23
C HIS A 54 19.32 4.55 -8.15
N PHE A 55 18.40 4.41 -9.11
CA PHE A 55 17.44 3.31 -9.14
C PHE A 55 18.16 2.00 -9.46
N VAL A 56 19.09 2.05 -10.41
CA VAL A 56 19.91 0.90 -10.82
C VAL A 56 20.93 0.55 -9.72
N ILE A 57 21.57 1.54 -9.10
CA ILE A 57 22.52 1.31 -8.00
C ILE A 57 21.82 0.66 -6.81
N GLN A 58 20.69 1.21 -6.36
CA GLN A 58 19.94 0.68 -5.23
C GLN A 58 19.46 -0.76 -5.50
N SER A 59 18.94 -1.00 -6.70
CA SER A 59 18.49 -2.33 -7.13
C SER A 59 19.66 -3.32 -7.25
N GLY A 60 20.73 -2.94 -7.95
CA GLY A 60 21.90 -3.80 -8.20
C GLY A 60 22.63 -4.22 -6.94
N ILE A 61 22.94 -3.27 -6.03
CA ILE A 61 23.60 -3.59 -4.76
C ILE A 61 22.70 -4.45 -3.87
N SER A 62 21.38 -4.16 -3.85
CA SER A 62 20.45 -4.98 -3.07
C SER A 62 20.37 -6.42 -3.58
N TYR A 63 20.37 -6.63 -4.90
CA TYR A 63 20.43 -7.98 -5.48
C TYR A 63 21.73 -8.68 -5.13
N TYR A 64 22.86 -7.97 -5.23
CA TYR A 64 24.16 -8.50 -4.83
C TYR A 64 24.16 -8.97 -3.36
N ILE A 65 23.60 -8.18 -2.45
CA ILE A 65 23.42 -8.55 -1.03
C ILE A 65 22.57 -9.84 -0.90
N MET A 66 21.46 -9.96 -1.66
CA MET A 66 20.60 -11.15 -1.62
C MET A 66 21.34 -12.43 -2.04
N ILE A 67 22.27 -12.32 -2.99
CA ILE A 67 23.03 -13.48 -3.49
C ILE A 67 24.15 -13.90 -2.53
N ILE A 68 24.81 -12.95 -1.85
CA ILE A 68 26.02 -13.24 -1.04
C ILE A 68 25.71 -13.58 0.42
N ILE A 69 24.79 -12.85 1.08
CA ILE A 69 24.62 -12.91 2.54
C ILE A 69 23.88 -14.18 3.02
N GLY A 70 23.29 -14.95 2.10
CA GLY A 70 22.50 -16.13 2.41
C GLY A 70 21.08 -15.82 2.89
N VAL A 71 20.18 -16.79 2.71
CA VAL A 71 18.73 -16.61 2.90
C VAL A 71 18.32 -16.26 4.33
N GLU A 72 19.11 -16.66 5.33
CA GLU A 72 18.85 -16.41 6.75
C GLU A 72 18.87 -14.91 7.09
N ASN A 73 19.85 -14.17 6.56
CA ASN A 73 20.09 -12.80 7.01
C ASN A 73 19.90 -11.74 5.92
N MET A 74 19.83 -12.11 4.63
CA MET A 74 19.77 -11.14 3.53
C MET A 74 18.68 -10.08 3.68
N HIS A 75 17.51 -10.44 4.22
CA HIS A 75 16.40 -9.49 4.39
C HIS A 75 16.77 -8.32 5.31
N LYS A 76 17.56 -8.56 6.36
CA LYS A 76 18.02 -7.53 7.29
C LYS A 76 19.01 -6.59 6.59
N TYR A 77 19.99 -7.14 5.88
CA TYR A 77 21.01 -6.37 5.19
C TYR A 77 20.41 -5.58 4.01
N CYS A 78 19.52 -6.19 3.21
CA CYS A 78 18.78 -5.49 2.16
C CYS A 78 17.91 -4.38 2.74
N PHE A 79 17.27 -4.61 3.89
CA PHE A 79 16.45 -3.59 4.56
C PHE A 79 17.30 -2.40 5.00
N VAL A 80 18.40 -2.63 5.72
CA VAL A 80 19.32 -1.58 6.17
C VAL A 80 19.91 -0.83 4.98
N PHE A 81 20.40 -1.54 3.97
CA PHE A 81 20.99 -0.90 2.78
C PHE A 81 19.95 -0.10 1.99
N ALA A 82 18.80 -0.68 1.65
CA ALA A 82 17.82 -0.02 0.80
C ALA A 82 17.22 1.24 1.47
N LEU A 83 16.89 1.16 2.77
CA LEU A 83 16.45 2.35 3.52
C LEU A 83 17.57 3.34 3.73
N GLY A 84 18.78 2.89 4.10
CA GLY A 84 19.92 3.78 4.32
C GLY A 84 20.30 4.55 3.05
N TYR A 85 20.33 3.88 1.90
CA TYR A 85 20.61 4.49 0.62
C TYR A 85 19.52 5.50 0.20
N LEU A 86 18.24 5.16 0.41
CA LEU A 86 17.13 6.09 0.24
C LEU A 86 17.29 7.34 1.13
N THR A 87 17.62 7.15 2.41
CA THR A 87 17.84 8.25 3.36
C THR A 87 18.99 9.14 2.92
N VAL A 88 20.12 8.57 2.47
CA VAL A 88 21.25 9.36 1.92
C VAL A 88 20.78 10.19 0.73
N CYS A 89 20.04 9.60 -0.21
CA CYS A 89 19.52 10.34 -1.36
C CYS A 89 18.52 11.44 -0.97
N GLN A 90 17.69 11.20 0.04
CA GLN A 90 16.78 12.21 0.58
C GLN A 90 17.54 13.33 1.32
N ILE A 91 18.62 13.03 2.03
CA ILE A 91 19.52 14.04 2.65
C ILE A 91 20.15 14.89 1.56
N THR A 92 20.79 14.26 0.57
CA THR A 92 21.36 14.94 -0.59
C THR A 92 20.33 15.86 -1.23
N ARG A 93 19.09 15.41 -1.39
CA ARG A 93 18.00 16.24 -1.90
C ARG A 93 17.73 17.48 -1.04
N VAL A 94 17.57 17.32 0.27
CA VAL A 94 17.25 18.44 1.17
C VAL A 94 18.36 19.49 1.22
N TYR A 95 19.62 19.06 1.21
CA TYR A 95 20.76 19.98 1.38
C TYR A 95 21.31 20.53 0.06
N ILE A 96 21.03 19.89 -1.09
CA ILE A 96 21.54 20.33 -2.40
C ILE A 96 20.45 20.97 -3.27
N PHE A 97 19.18 20.57 -3.16
CA PHE A 97 18.11 20.94 -4.13
C PHE A 97 17.00 21.84 -3.56
N ASP A 98 17.35 22.77 -2.68
CA ASP A 98 16.47 23.71 -1.98
C ASP A 98 15.44 23.06 -1.03
N TYR A 99 15.46 23.53 0.22
CA TYR A 99 14.54 23.09 1.27
C TYR A 99 13.09 23.43 0.91
N GLY A 100 12.20 22.43 0.88
CA GLY A 100 10.75 22.64 0.81
C GLY A 100 10.13 22.72 -0.59
N GLN A 101 10.87 22.47 -1.67
CA GLN A 101 10.27 22.37 -3.01
C GLN A 101 9.50 21.05 -3.18
N TYR A 102 8.19 21.14 -3.40
CA TYR A 102 7.28 20.02 -3.72
C TYR A 102 7.35 19.65 -5.21
N SER A 103 8.55 19.41 -5.75
CA SER A 103 8.71 18.90 -7.11
C SER A 103 8.64 17.37 -7.11
N ALA A 104 8.10 16.80 -8.19
CA ALA A 104 8.18 15.35 -8.41
C ALA A 104 9.65 15.01 -8.67
N ASP A 105 10.35 14.56 -7.63
CA ASP A 105 11.78 14.27 -7.65
C ASP A 105 12.06 12.76 -7.73
N PHE A 106 13.33 12.41 -7.96
CA PHE A 106 13.79 11.04 -8.14
C PHE A 106 13.62 10.16 -6.90
N SER A 107 13.49 10.74 -5.70
CA SER A 107 13.33 9.99 -4.46
C SER A 107 11.97 9.31 -4.35
N GLY A 108 10.93 9.83 -5.01
CA GLY A 108 9.60 9.18 -5.07
C GLY A 108 9.64 7.76 -5.67
N PRO A 109 10.17 7.58 -6.88
CA PRO A 109 10.47 6.25 -7.44
C PRO A 109 11.34 5.38 -6.52
N MET A 110 12.38 5.95 -5.91
CA MET A 110 13.25 5.21 -4.98
C MET A 110 12.50 4.69 -3.77
N MET A 111 11.53 5.45 -3.25
CA MET A 111 10.67 4.99 -2.16
C MET A 111 9.91 3.72 -2.56
N ILE A 112 9.38 3.63 -3.78
CA ILE A 112 8.69 2.43 -4.29
C ILE A 112 9.68 1.27 -4.50
N ILE A 113 10.85 1.52 -5.08
CA ILE A 113 11.89 0.50 -5.27
C ILE A 113 12.34 -0.06 -3.90
N THR A 114 12.54 0.80 -2.90
CA THR A 114 12.85 0.39 -1.52
C THR A 114 11.81 -0.58 -0.99
N GLN A 115 10.52 -0.30 -1.19
CA GLN A 115 9.44 -1.19 -0.77
C GLN A 115 9.48 -2.53 -1.51
N LYS A 116 9.68 -2.51 -2.82
CA LYS A 116 9.78 -3.73 -3.65
C LYS A 116 10.94 -4.62 -3.21
N ILE A 117 12.13 -4.05 -3.06
CA ILE A 117 13.35 -4.74 -2.65
C ILE A 117 13.17 -5.37 -1.27
N THR A 118 12.72 -4.58 -0.30
CA THR A 118 12.59 -5.05 1.08
C THR A 118 11.48 -6.09 1.21
N SER A 119 10.34 -5.89 0.55
CA SER A 119 9.26 -6.90 0.51
C SER A 119 9.79 -8.22 -0.04
N LEU A 120 10.45 -8.20 -1.19
CA LEU A 120 10.99 -9.41 -1.82
C LEU A 120 12.03 -10.10 -0.94
N ALA A 121 12.92 -9.35 -0.29
CA ALA A 121 13.92 -9.92 0.61
C ALA A 121 13.27 -10.69 1.77
N PHE A 122 12.24 -10.10 2.40
CA PHE A 122 11.47 -10.74 3.45
C PHE A 122 10.66 -11.94 2.94
N GLU A 123 10.05 -11.83 1.77
CA GLU A 123 9.26 -12.88 1.13
C GLU A 123 10.12 -14.11 0.78
N ILE A 124 11.36 -13.91 0.32
CA ILE A 124 12.30 -15.01 0.06
C ILE A 124 12.80 -15.62 1.37
N HIS A 125 13.15 -14.82 2.38
CA HIS A 125 13.52 -15.36 3.69
C HIS A 125 12.40 -16.21 4.29
N ASP A 126 11.16 -15.73 4.23
CA ASP A 126 10.01 -16.50 4.70
C ASP A 126 9.80 -17.79 3.92
N GLY A 127 10.07 -17.81 2.61
CA GLY A 127 9.87 -19.00 1.77
C GLY A 127 11.02 -20.01 1.78
N MET A 128 12.26 -19.56 1.86
CA MET A 128 13.44 -20.42 1.73
C MET A 128 14.09 -20.79 3.06
N PHE A 129 13.86 -20.01 4.12
CA PHE A 129 14.48 -20.24 5.43
C PHE A 129 13.48 -20.67 6.51
N ARG A 130 12.29 -20.05 6.56
CA ARG A 130 11.29 -20.35 7.60
C ARG A 130 10.43 -21.57 7.26
N LYS A 131 10.00 -22.29 8.29
CA LYS A 131 9.05 -23.40 8.17
C LYS A 131 7.63 -22.89 7.95
N ASN A 132 6.82 -23.65 7.21
CA ASN A 132 5.46 -23.26 6.84
C ASN A 132 4.53 -23.04 8.04
N GLU A 133 4.74 -23.81 9.11
CA GLU A 133 3.95 -23.79 10.33
C GLU A 133 4.14 -22.47 11.10
N ASP A 134 5.34 -21.88 11.01
CA ASP A 134 5.71 -20.64 11.71
C ASP A 134 5.22 -19.37 10.98
N LEU A 135 4.79 -19.51 9.73
CA LEU A 135 4.34 -18.40 8.90
C LEU A 135 2.87 -18.07 9.19
N THR A 136 2.56 -16.78 9.24
CA THR A 136 1.16 -16.33 9.19
C THR A 136 0.53 -16.70 7.84
N PRO A 137 -0.81 -16.79 7.72
CA PRO A 137 -1.46 -17.06 6.43
C PRO A 137 -1.03 -16.08 5.33
N SER A 138 -0.89 -14.79 5.64
CA SER A 138 -0.41 -13.77 4.70
C SER A 138 1.03 -14.03 4.26
N GLN A 139 1.93 -14.38 5.18
CA GLN A 139 3.33 -14.71 4.87
C GLN A 139 3.44 -15.96 4.00
N ARG A 140 2.64 -17.00 4.27
CA ARG A 140 2.61 -18.22 3.44
C ARG A 140 2.20 -17.93 2.01
N CYS A 141 1.20 -17.04 1.81
CA CYS A 141 0.72 -16.66 0.48
C CYS A 141 1.82 -16.03 -0.38
N LEU A 142 2.61 -15.15 0.26
CA LEU A 142 3.61 -14.29 -0.38
C LEU A 142 5.01 -14.91 -0.40
N ALA A 143 5.23 -15.98 0.34
CA ALA A 143 6.52 -16.66 0.45
C ALA A 143 7.07 -17.05 -0.93
N VAL A 144 8.28 -16.58 -1.22
CA VAL A 144 9.00 -16.85 -2.46
C VAL A 144 9.96 -18.02 -2.21
N ARG A 145 9.78 -19.12 -2.95
CA ARG A 145 10.48 -20.40 -2.73
C ARG A 145 11.70 -20.62 -3.63
N ARG A 146 12.04 -19.64 -4.46
CA ARG A 146 13.23 -19.66 -5.32
C ARG A 146 13.84 -18.28 -5.42
N MET A 147 15.15 -18.20 -5.61
CA MET A 147 15.79 -16.94 -5.94
C MET A 147 15.34 -16.44 -7.33
N PRO A 148 14.93 -15.18 -7.46
CA PRO A 148 14.69 -14.54 -8.75
C PRO A 148 15.97 -14.50 -9.59
N SER A 149 15.84 -14.74 -10.89
CA SER A 149 16.90 -14.38 -11.84
C SER A 149 17.11 -12.87 -11.87
N LEU A 150 18.27 -12.42 -12.34
CA LEU A 150 18.57 -10.99 -12.47
C LEU A 150 17.53 -10.27 -13.33
N LEU A 151 17.08 -10.89 -14.42
CA LEU A 151 16.07 -10.31 -15.31
C LEU A 151 14.72 -10.16 -14.61
N GLU A 152 14.24 -11.19 -13.90
CA GLU A 152 12.99 -11.11 -13.14
C GLU A 152 13.04 -10.04 -12.06
N TYR A 153 14.18 -9.95 -11.35
CA TYR A 153 14.41 -8.95 -10.32
C TYR A 153 14.45 -7.52 -10.88
N LEU A 154 15.20 -7.28 -11.95
CA LEU A 154 15.28 -5.97 -12.59
C LEU A 154 13.93 -5.57 -13.19
N SER A 155 13.23 -6.52 -13.81
CA SER A 155 11.88 -6.29 -14.34
C SER A 155 10.88 -5.94 -13.24
N TYR A 156 10.91 -6.65 -12.10
CA TYR A 156 10.05 -6.33 -10.98
C TYR A 156 10.31 -4.92 -10.42
N ASN A 157 11.57 -4.53 -10.24
CA ASN A 157 11.90 -3.23 -9.68
C ASN A 157 11.68 -2.09 -10.69
N CYS A 158 12.13 -2.27 -11.93
CA CYS A 158 12.25 -1.23 -12.95
C CYS A 158 11.20 -1.32 -14.08
N ASN A 159 10.05 -1.96 -13.86
CA ASN A 159 9.00 -1.99 -14.89
C ASN A 159 8.36 -0.62 -15.12
N PHE A 160 8.08 -0.30 -16.39
CA PHE A 160 7.44 0.96 -16.79
C PHE A 160 6.07 1.23 -16.14
N MET A 161 5.32 0.18 -15.80
CA MET A 161 3.96 0.31 -15.25
C MET A 161 3.96 0.93 -13.84
N GLY A 162 5.03 0.75 -13.07
CA GLY A 162 5.07 1.18 -11.67
C GLY A 162 6.33 1.92 -11.23
N ILE A 163 7.32 2.13 -12.11
CA ILE A 163 8.60 2.75 -11.73
C ILE A 163 8.45 4.20 -11.23
N LEU A 164 7.50 4.97 -11.77
CA LEU A 164 7.38 6.40 -11.46
C LEU A 164 6.63 6.69 -10.16
N ALA A 165 5.55 5.97 -9.88
CA ALA A 165 4.64 6.27 -8.77
C ALA A 165 4.05 5.03 -8.07
N GLY A 166 4.52 3.83 -8.39
CA GLY A 166 3.91 2.58 -7.93
C GLY A 166 2.67 2.21 -8.75
N PRO A 167 1.67 1.54 -8.16
CA PRO A 167 1.63 1.07 -6.77
C PRO A 167 2.66 -0.02 -6.48
N LEU A 168 2.95 -0.26 -5.20
CA LEU A 168 3.67 -1.47 -4.79
C LEU A 168 2.78 -2.69 -5.09
N CYS A 169 3.38 -3.76 -5.59
CA CYS A 169 2.73 -5.05 -5.79
C CYS A 169 3.59 -6.17 -5.19
N SER A 170 3.01 -7.36 -4.98
CA SER A 170 3.83 -8.52 -4.61
C SER A 170 4.68 -8.96 -5.81
N TYR A 171 5.88 -9.45 -5.53
CA TYR A 171 6.71 -10.10 -6.55
C TYR A 171 5.97 -11.26 -7.22
N LYS A 172 5.23 -12.06 -6.45
CA LYS A 172 4.49 -13.21 -6.95
C LYS A 172 3.38 -12.81 -7.94
N ASP A 173 2.64 -11.75 -7.62
CA ASP A 173 1.60 -11.21 -8.51
C ASP A 173 2.22 -10.67 -9.81
N TYR A 174 3.34 -9.95 -9.71
CA TYR A 174 4.05 -9.42 -10.86
C TYR A 174 4.55 -10.52 -11.80
N ILE A 175 5.21 -11.54 -11.26
CA ILE A 175 5.73 -12.67 -12.03
C ILE A 175 4.59 -13.48 -12.66
N THR A 176 3.52 -13.73 -11.92
CA THR A 176 2.32 -14.40 -12.43
C THR A 176 1.69 -13.62 -13.59
N PHE A 177 1.68 -12.28 -13.52
CA PHE A 177 1.22 -11.42 -14.61
C PHE A 177 2.14 -11.46 -15.83
N ILE A 178 3.46 -11.34 -15.65
CA ILE A 178 4.40 -11.36 -16.79
C ILE A 178 4.38 -12.71 -17.49
N GLU A 179 4.29 -13.82 -16.75
CA GLU A 179 4.27 -15.17 -17.32
C GLU A 179 2.87 -15.61 -17.80
N GLY A 180 1.82 -14.82 -17.56
CA GLY A 180 0.47 -15.13 -18.02
C GLY A 180 -0.25 -16.23 -17.24
N ARG A 181 0.25 -16.60 -16.05
CA ARG A 181 -0.36 -17.64 -15.20
C ARG A 181 -1.61 -17.16 -14.44
N SER A 182 -1.91 -15.86 -14.47
CA SER A 182 -3.03 -15.26 -13.73
C SER A 182 -4.38 -15.92 -14.03
N TYR A 183 -4.59 -16.36 -15.27
CA TYR A 183 -5.84 -16.97 -15.74
C TYR A 183 -5.94 -18.47 -15.43
N GLN A 184 -4.80 -19.18 -15.34
CA GLN A 184 -4.73 -20.61 -15.07
C GLN A 184 -5.09 -20.95 -13.61
N LEU A 185 -4.76 -20.07 -12.66
CA LEU A 185 -5.11 -20.26 -11.25
C LEU A 185 -6.63 -20.23 -10.99
N GLN A 186 -7.40 -19.47 -11.77
CA GLN A 186 -8.86 -19.41 -11.67
C GLN A 186 -9.57 -20.61 -12.33
N GLN A 187 -8.96 -21.26 -13.32
CA GLN A 187 -9.48 -22.53 -13.88
C GLN A 187 -9.56 -23.63 -12.81
N SER A 188 -8.63 -23.64 -11.86
CA SER A 188 -8.63 -24.62 -10.76
C SER A 188 -9.67 -24.31 -9.68
N GLU A 189 -10.08 -23.05 -9.52
CA GLU A 189 -11.19 -22.63 -8.65
C GLU A 189 -12.57 -23.05 -9.18
N ALA A 190 -12.75 -23.05 -10.51
CA ALA A 190 -14.01 -23.37 -11.16
C ALA A 190 -14.29 -24.88 -11.23
N ASN A 191 -13.27 -25.73 -11.37
CA ASN A 191 -13.46 -27.19 -11.53
C ASN A 191 -13.96 -27.94 -10.27
N GLY A 192 -14.26 -27.23 -9.18
CA GLY A 192 -14.83 -27.80 -7.94
C GLY A 192 -16.34 -27.56 -7.77
N LYS A 193 -16.99 -26.80 -8.65
CA LYS A 193 -18.44 -26.57 -8.65
C LYS A 193 -18.95 -26.53 -10.09
N GLU A 194 -20.10 -27.17 -10.31
CA GLU A 194 -20.73 -27.45 -11.61
C GLU A 194 -20.57 -26.34 -12.68
N ASP A 195 -20.31 -26.83 -13.89
CA ASP A 195 -20.07 -26.12 -15.13
C ASP A 195 -20.95 -24.87 -15.34
N THR A 196 -20.34 -23.70 -15.23
CA THR A 196 -20.75 -22.54 -16.04
C THR A 196 -19.56 -22.14 -16.90
N LYS A 197 -19.48 -22.74 -18.10
CA LYS A 197 -18.53 -22.33 -19.14
C LYS A 197 -18.90 -20.93 -19.65
N TYR A 198 -18.49 -19.89 -18.93
CA TYR A 198 -18.30 -18.60 -19.57
C TYR A 198 -17.14 -18.77 -20.56
N GLU A 199 -17.38 -18.54 -21.86
CA GLU A 199 -16.31 -18.36 -22.83
C GLU A 199 -15.35 -17.29 -22.28
N GLN A 200 -14.20 -17.75 -21.78
CA GLN A 200 -13.30 -16.99 -20.92
C GLN A 200 -12.45 -16.04 -21.76
N THR A 201 -13.10 -15.02 -22.31
CA THR A 201 -12.45 -13.89 -22.97
C THR A 201 -11.66 -13.08 -21.93
N ASP A 202 -10.44 -12.68 -22.28
CA ASP A 202 -9.59 -11.85 -21.41
C ASP A 202 -10.37 -10.60 -20.96
N PRO A 203 -10.65 -10.41 -19.65
CA PRO A 203 -11.53 -9.37 -19.18
C PRO A 203 -11.06 -7.99 -19.66
N SER A 204 -11.98 -7.21 -20.22
CA SER A 204 -11.65 -5.88 -20.71
C SER A 204 -11.41 -4.90 -19.54
N PRO A 205 -10.26 -4.21 -19.48
CA PRO A 205 -9.98 -3.17 -18.48
C PRO A 205 -10.61 -1.82 -18.84
N ASN A 206 -11.18 -1.66 -20.04
CA ASN A 206 -11.52 -0.34 -20.61
C ASN A 206 -12.43 0.49 -19.69
N ILE A 207 -13.47 -0.13 -19.12
CA ILE A 207 -14.39 0.57 -18.20
C ILE A 207 -13.65 1.02 -16.94
N ALA A 208 -12.86 0.13 -16.33
CA ALA A 208 -12.11 0.45 -15.13
C ALA A 208 -11.06 1.54 -15.37
N VAL A 209 -10.36 1.49 -16.51
CA VAL A 209 -9.39 2.51 -16.91
C VAL A 209 -10.09 3.83 -17.16
N ALA A 210 -11.21 3.87 -17.91
CA ALA A 210 -11.97 5.09 -18.16
C ALA A 210 -12.47 5.74 -16.87
N GLN A 211 -13.01 4.95 -15.93
CA GLN A 211 -13.42 5.44 -14.61
C GLN A 211 -12.25 6.05 -13.83
N LYS A 212 -11.08 5.39 -13.82
CA LYS A 212 -9.88 5.90 -13.16
C LYS A 212 -9.35 7.18 -13.83
N LEU A 213 -9.39 7.27 -15.15
CA LEU A 213 -8.99 8.48 -15.89
C LEU A 213 -9.95 9.66 -15.61
N LEU A 214 -11.25 9.40 -15.49
CA LEU A 214 -12.22 10.42 -15.05
C LEU A 214 -11.87 10.95 -13.66
N ILE A 215 -11.58 10.07 -12.70
CA ILE A 215 -11.13 10.45 -11.35
C ILE A 215 -9.83 11.27 -11.41
N CYS A 216 -8.89 10.90 -12.29
CA CYS A 216 -7.65 11.66 -12.50
C CYS A 216 -7.94 13.07 -13.02
N GLY A 217 -8.80 13.20 -14.04
CA GLY A 217 -9.18 14.49 -14.62
C GLY A 217 -9.85 15.40 -13.59
N LEU A 218 -10.80 14.88 -12.83
CA LEU A 218 -11.47 15.62 -11.75
C LEU A 218 -10.50 16.03 -10.64
N SER A 219 -9.61 15.13 -10.21
CA SER A 219 -8.63 15.41 -9.15
C SER A 219 -7.61 16.46 -9.58
N LEU A 220 -7.14 16.40 -10.83
CA LEU A 220 -6.21 17.36 -11.39
C LEU A 220 -6.87 18.74 -11.57
N LEU A 221 -8.10 18.79 -12.09
CA LEU A 221 -8.86 20.03 -12.23
C LEU A 221 -9.08 20.70 -10.87
N PHE A 222 -9.48 19.92 -9.87
CA PHE A 222 -9.64 20.41 -8.50
C PHE A 222 -8.31 20.95 -7.95
N HIS A 223 -7.21 20.21 -8.11
CA HIS A 223 -5.90 20.64 -7.62
C HIS A 223 -5.45 21.96 -8.25
N MET A 224 -5.63 22.12 -9.56
CA MET A 224 -5.21 23.32 -10.29
C MET A 224 -6.05 24.56 -9.97
N THR A 225 -7.31 24.39 -9.58
CA THR A 225 -8.24 25.49 -9.29
C THR A 225 -8.27 25.86 -7.80
N ILE A 226 -8.41 24.86 -6.91
CA ILE A 226 -8.73 25.09 -5.49
C ILE A 226 -7.49 25.09 -4.59
N THR A 227 -6.45 24.30 -4.88
CA THR A 227 -5.31 24.21 -3.95
C THR A 227 -4.55 25.55 -3.80
N LYS A 228 -4.48 26.35 -4.87
CA LYS A 228 -3.81 27.67 -4.82
C LYS A 228 -4.60 28.71 -4.01
N THR A 229 -5.92 28.59 -3.93
CA THR A 229 -6.77 29.53 -3.18
C THR A 229 -6.83 29.19 -1.68
N LEU A 230 -6.46 27.96 -1.30
CA LEU A 230 -6.52 27.46 0.06
C LEU A 230 -5.16 26.89 0.53
N PRO A 231 -4.10 27.72 0.60
CA PRO A 231 -2.79 27.28 1.05
C PRO A 231 -2.82 26.81 2.50
N VAL A 232 -2.18 25.68 2.78
CA VAL A 232 -2.14 25.09 4.13
C VAL A 232 -1.37 26.00 5.10
N GLU A 233 -0.40 26.76 4.57
CA GLU A 233 0.42 27.74 5.27
C GLU A 233 -0.41 28.88 5.88
N TYR A 234 -1.61 29.17 5.38
CA TYR A 234 -2.45 30.20 5.97
C TYR A 234 -2.93 29.83 7.39
N ASN A 235 -2.92 28.53 7.76
CA ASN A 235 -3.24 28.11 9.12
C ASN A 235 -2.24 28.63 10.18
N ILE A 236 -1.04 29.04 9.77
CA ILE A 236 0.00 29.59 10.64
C ILE A 236 0.23 31.09 10.44
N ASP A 237 -0.51 31.72 9.54
CA ASP A 237 -0.46 33.17 9.31
C ASP A 237 -0.81 33.93 10.60
N ASP A 238 -0.05 34.99 10.89
CA ASP A 238 -0.21 35.73 12.14
C ASP A 238 -1.51 36.53 12.17
N ASN A 239 -1.88 37.16 11.05
CA ASN A 239 -3.10 37.95 10.95
C ASN A 239 -4.34 37.06 11.02
N PHE A 240 -4.36 35.94 10.31
CA PHE A 240 -5.46 34.97 10.37
C PHE A 240 -5.66 34.43 11.78
N ARG A 241 -4.58 34.08 12.49
CA ARG A 241 -4.69 33.56 13.86
C ARG A 241 -5.12 34.61 14.87
N ALA A 242 -4.76 35.87 14.67
CA ALA A 242 -5.15 36.97 15.55
C ALA A 242 -6.62 37.39 15.36
N THR A 243 -7.15 37.29 14.13
CA THR A 243 -8.46 37.85 13.77
C THR A 243 -9.57 36.81 13.64
N ALA A 244 -9.26 35.59 13.20
CA ALA A 244 -10.28 34.58 12.92
C ALA A 244 -10.75 33.84 14.18
N SER A 245 -12.05 33.59 14.27
CA SER A 245 -12.64 32.80 15.34
C SER A 245 -12.23 31.33 15.26
N TRP A 246 -12.33 30.61 16.39
CA TRP A 246 -11.99 29.19 16.47
C TRP A 246 -12.72 28.30 15.44
N PRO A 247 -14.04 28.42 15.24
CA PRO A 247 -14.75 27.64 14.23
C PRO A 247 -14.25 27.92 12.80
N VAL A 248 -13.95 29.18 12.47
CA VAL A 248 -13.43 29.57 11.15
C VAL A 248 -12.06 28.95 10.91
N ARG A 249 -11.16 29.01 11.90
CA ARG A 249 -9.83 28.39 11.83
C ARG A 249 -9.92 26.88 11.63
N PHE A 250 -10.82 26.21 12.33
CA PHE A 250 -11.01 24.76 12.20
C PHE A 250 -11.62 24.38 10.84
N PHE A 251 -12.60 25.14 10.37
CA PHE A 251 -13.19 24.94 9.04
C PHE A 251 -12.14 25.15 7.94
N TYR A 252 -11.33 26.21 8.02
CA TYR A 252 -10.24 26.46 7.10
C TYR A 252 -9.20 25.34 7.12
N LEU A 253 -8.82 24.85 8.31
CA LEU A 253 -7.92 23.71 8.45
C LEU A 253 -8.45 22.48 7.69
N TYR A 254 -9.71 22.12 7.91
CA TYR A 254 -10.32 20.99 7.21
C TYR A 254 -10.31 21.19 5.69
N VAL A 255 -10.79 22.35 5.22
CA VAL A 255 -10.95 22.62 3.78
C VAL A 255 -9.62 22.76 3.06
N SER A 256 -8.61 23.40 3.67
CA SER A 256 -7.26 23.53 3.09
C SER A 256 -6.54 22.19 2.98
N LEU A 257 -6.63 21.31 3.99
CA LEU A 257 -6.03 19.98 3.92
C LEU A 257 -6.78 19.06 2.96
N MET A 258 -8.12 19.15 2.92
CA MET A 258 -8.91 18.48 1.90
C MET A 258 -8.48 18.92 0.50
N ALA A 259 -8.24 20.22 0.31
CA ALA A 259 -7.79 20.76 -0.97
C ALA A 259 -6.35 20.40 -1.35
N ALA A 260 -5.51 19.98 -0.40
CA ALA A 260 -4.14 19.55 -0.65
C ALA A 260 -4.02 18.07 -1.07
N ARG A 261 -5.03 17.23 -0.81
CA ARG A 261 -5.03 15.78 -1.11
C ARG A 261 -5.13 15.39 -2.59
N PRO A 262 -5.90 16.07 -3.47
CA PRO A 262 -6.19 15.60 -4.83
C PRO A 262 -4.97 15.33 -5.72
N LYS A 263 -3.82 15.97 -5.45
CA LYS A 263 -2.55 15.64 -6.14
C LYS A 263 -2.14 14.18 -5.97
N TYR A 264 -2.38 13.59 -4.79
CA TYR A 264 -2.11 12.17 -4.52
C TYR A 264 -3.16 11.28 -5.18
N TYR A 265 -4.43 11.71 -5.20
CA TYR A 265 -5.50 11.02 -5.90
C TYR A 265 -5.21 10.89 -7.39
N PHE A 266 -4.79 11.99 -8.02
CA PHE A 266 -4.33 11.99 -9.40
C PHE A 266 -3.15 11.03 -9.61
N ALA A 267 -2.03 11.20 -8.91
CA ALA A 267 -0.81 10.44 -9.18
C ALA A 267 -1.00 8.93 -8.96
N TRP A 268 -1.62 8.51 -7.86
CA TRP A 268 -1.80 7.09 -7.56
C TRP A 268 -2.92 6.43 -8.36
N THR A 269 -3.98 7.17 -8.73
CA THR A 269 -5.04 6.61 -9.57
C THR A 269 -4.59 6.47 -11.02
N LEU A 270 -3.75 7.39 -11.52
CA LEU A 270 -3.17 7.29 -12.86
C LEU A 270 -2.22 6.10 -12.96
N ALA A 271 -1.39 5.91 -11.94
CA ALA A 271 -0.50 4.75 -11.85
C ALA A 271 -1.29 3.43 -11.83
N ASP A 272 -2.38 3.36 -11.06
CA ASP A 272 -3.30 2.21 -11.05
C ASP A 272 -3.96 1.99 -12.43
N ALA A 273 -4.38 3.06 -13.11
CA ALA A 273 -4.93 2.99 -14.47
C ALA A 273 -3.94 2.42 -15.50
N ILE A 274 -2.65 2.79 -15.41
CA ILE A 274 -1.59 2.27 -16.30
C ILE A 274 -1.40 0.77 -16.12
N ASN A 275 -1.36 0.30 -14.88
CA ASN A 275 -1.25 -1.14 -14.60
C ASN A 275 -2.48 -1.87 -15.18
N ASN A 276 -3.69 -1.36 -14.91
CA ASN A 276 -4.92 -1.96 -15.42
C ASN A 276 -4.98 -1.97 -16.96
N ALA A 277 -4.51 -0.91 -17.62
CA ALA A 277 -4.42 -0.85 -19.08
C ALA A 277 -3.47 -1.93 -19.66
N ALA A 278 -2.42 -2.29 -18.92
CA ALA A 278 -1.52 -3.39 -19.28
C ALA A 278 -2.14 -4.78 -19.00
N GLY A 279 -3.32 -4.84 -18.37
CA GLY A 279 -3.96 -6.08 -17.91
C GLY A 279 -3.51 -6.51 -16.51
N PHE A 280 -2.67 -5.72 -15.83
CA PHE A 280 -2.24 -5.99 -14.46
C PHE A 280 -3.14 -5.25 -13.46
N GLY A 281 -3.63 -5.92 -12.42
CA GLY A 281 -4.53 -5.29 -11.44
C GLY A 281 -5.93 -5.93 -11.38
N PHE A 282 -6.22 -6.89 -12.26
CA PHE A 282 -7.38 -7.75 -12.17
C PHE A 282 -7.30 -8.68 -10.95
N ARG A 283 -8.32 -8.63 -10.09
CA ARG A 283 -8.43 -9.48 -8.90
C ARG A 283 -9.31 -10.71 -9.14
N GLY A 284 -10.23 -10.64 -10.10
CA GLY A 284 -11.26 -11.65 -10.31
C GLY A 284 -12.64 -11.03 -10.45
N TYR A 285 -13.67 -11.87 -10.38
CA TYR A 285 -15.05 -11.44 -10.46
C TYR A 285 -15.65 -11.22 -9.05
N ASP A 286 -16.66 -10.38 -8.97
CA ASP A 286 -17.52 -10.31 -7.79
C ASP A 286 -18.63 -11.37 -7.84
N LYS A 287 -19.47 -11.40 -6.80
CA LYS A 287 -20.60 -12.32 -6.69
C LYS A 287 -21.65 -12.16 -7.81
N ASN A 288 -21.62 -11.04 -8.52
CA ASN A 288 -22.53 -10.70 -9.61
C ASN A 288 -21.87 -10.91 -10.98
N GLY A 289 -20.64 -11.44 -11.04
CA GLY A 289 -19.90 -11.62 -12.28
C GLY A 289 -19.25 -10.34 -12.83
N VAL A 290 -19.17 -9.26 -12.05
CA VAL A 290 -18.52 -8.01 -12.48
C VAL A 290 -17.02 -8.10 -12.22
N THR A 291 -16.22 -7.65 -13.19
CA THR A 291 -14.75 -7.65 -13.09
C THR A 291 -14.26 -6.67 -12.02
N ARG A 292 -13.33 -7.11 -11.18
CA ARG A 292 -12.68 -6.26 -10.16
C ARG A 292 -11.24 -5.95 -10.54
N TRP A 293 -10.96 -4.66 -10.69
CA TRP A 293 -9.68 -4.10 -11.11
C TRP A 293 -9.02 -3.29 -9.99
N ASP A 294 -9.01 -3.88 -8.79
CA ASP A 294 -8.51 -3.25 -7.57
C ASP A 294 -7.41 -4.07 -6.84
N LEU A 295 -6.78 -5.03 -7.52
CA LEU A 295 -5.75 -5.92 -6.93
C LEU A 295 -4.64 -5.11 -6.23
N ILE A 296 -4.11 -4.11 -6.93
CA ILE A 296 -2.98 -3.28 -6.48
C ILE A 296 -3.38 -1.82 -6.21
N SER A 297 -4.67 -1.53 -6.08
CA SER A 297 -5.13 -0.15 -5.85
C SER A 297 -4.56 0.43 -4.55
N ASN A 298 -4.04 1.66 -4.65
CA ASN A 298 -3.47 2.40 -3.53
C ASN A 298 -4.47 3.27 -2.78
N LEU A 299 -5.64 3.52 -3.38
CA LEU A 299 -6.62 4.48 -2.86
C LEU A 299 -8.03 3.94 -2.92
N ARG A 300 -8.79 4.31 -1.90
CA ARG A 300 -10.23 4.10 -1.78
C ARG A 300 -10.88 5.41 -1.35
N ILE A 301 -11.05 6.32 -2.33
CA ILE A 301 -11.37 7.75 -2.09
C ILE A 301 -12.64 7.90 -1.26
N GLN A 302 -13.72 7.18 -1.58
CA GLN A 302 -14.97 7.26 -0.81
C GLN A 302 -14.75 6.85 0.66
N GLN A 303 -14.00 5.78 0.91
CA GLN A 303 -13.70 5.32 2.27
C GLN A 303 -12.79 6.28 3.04
N ILE A 304 -11.96 7.06 2.32
CA ILE A 304 -11.13 8.12 2.90
C ILE A 304 -11.99 9.33 3.30
N GLU A 305 -12.78 9.87 2.36
CA GLU A 305 -13.56 11.09 2.60
C GLU A 305 -14.69 10.87 3.62
N PHE A 306 -15.23 9.66 3.70
CA PHE A 306 -16.31 9.29 4.63
C PHE A 306 -15.83 8.42 5.80
N SER A 307 -14.54 8.43 6.13
CA SER A 307 -14.00 7.61 7.22
C SER A 307 -14.55 8.05 8.59
N THR A 308 -15.09 7.10 9.37
CA THR A 308 -15.58 7.30 10.75
C THR A 308 -14.58 6.88 11.83
N SER A 309 -13.34 6.58 11.44
CA SER A 309 -12.23 6.40 12.39
C SER A 309 -10.89 6.64 11.74
N PHE A 310 -9.94 7.06 12.56
CA PHE A 310 -8.54 7.27 12.15
C PHE A 310 -7.95 6.02 11.48
N LYS A 311 -8.21 4.83 12.03
CA LYS A 311 -7.78 3.56 11.41
C LYS A 311 -8.40 3.34 10.03
N MET A 312 -9.71 3.59 9.87
CA MET A 312 -10.38 3.44 8.58
C MET A 312 -9.77 4.37 7.53
N PHE A 313 -9.41 5.60 7.90
CA PHE A 313 -8.70 6.50 6.99
C PHE A 313 -7.36 5.91 6.54
N LEU A 314 -6.51 5.51 7.50
CA LEU A 314 -5.18 4.97 7.22
C LEU A 314 -5.22 3.68 6.40
N ASP A 315 -6.18 2.80 6.65
CA ASP A 315 -6.32 1.53 5.93
C ASP A 315 -6.73 1.73 4.45
N ASN A 316 -7.22 2.92 4.08
CA ASN A 316 -7.68 3.24 2.72
C ASN A 316 -6.78 4.26 2.00
N TRP A 317 -5.80 4.84 2.70
CA TRP A 317 -4.82 5.78 2.17
C TRP A 317 -3.48 5.08 1.93
N ASN A 318 -2.98 5.12 0.68
CA ASN A 318 -1.72 4.48 0.29
C ASN A 318 -1.65 3.00 0.73
N ILE A 319 -2.68 2.25 0.33
CA ILE A 319 -2.98 0.90 0.83
C ILE A 319 -1.78 -0.05 0.71
N GLN A 320 -1.08 -0.05 -0.42
CA GLN A 320 0.03 -0.99 -0.64
C GLN A 320 1.25 -0.64 0.24
N THR A 321 1.49 0.65 0.51
CA THR A 321 2.50 1.07 1.49
C THR A 321 2.12 0.64 2.90
N ALA A 322 0.85 0.78 3.29
CA ALA A 322 0.37 0.33 4.59
C ALA A 322 0.54 -1.19 4.76
N LEU A 323 0.26 -1.97 3.70
CA LEU A 323 0.50 -3.42 3.68
C LEU A 323 1.99 -3.77 3.76
N TRP A 324 2.86 -3.03 3.08
CA TRP A 324 4.31 -3.19 3.22
C TRP A 324 4.76 -2.96 4.66
N LEU A 325 4.40 -1.81 5.25
CA LEU A 325 4.69 -1.48 6.64
C LEU A 325 4.19 -2.57 7.61
N LYS A 326 3.00 -3.12 7.36
CA LYS A 326 2.44 -4.24 8.12
C LYS A 326 3.35 -5.48 8.05
N ARG A 327 3.75 -5.86 6.83
CA ARG A 327 4.51 -7.10 6.54
C ARG A 327 5.98 -7.05 6.96
N VAL A 328 6.65 -5.92 6.76
CA VAL A 328 8.11 -5.80 7.03
C VAL A 328 8.40 -5.33 8.45
N CYS A 329 7.45 -4.66 9.10
CA CYS A 329 7.64 -4.09 10.44
C CYS A 329 6.59 -4.56 11.44
N TYR A 330 5.31 -4.21 11.27
CA TYR A 330 4.29 -4.43 12.32
C TYR A 330 4.17 -5.89 12.78
N GLU A 331 4.06 -6.83 11.83
CA GLU A 331 3.92 -8.26 12.13
C GLU A 331 5.20 -8.87 12.71
N ARG A 332 6.36 -8.24 12.45
CA ARG A 332 7.69 -8.71 12.85
C ARG A 332 8.21 -8.05 14.12
N ALA A 333 7.61 -6.93 14.53
CA ALA A 333 8.00 -6.21 15.73
C ALA A 333 7.67 -7.00 17.00
N THR A 334 8.65 -7.08 17.91
CA THR A 334 8.50 -7.70 19.23
C THR A 334 7.96 -6.74 20.28
N PHE A 335 8.29 -5.44 20.17
CA PHE A 335 7.93 -4.41 21.13
C PHE A 335 7.23 -3.22 20.47
N SER A 336 6.07 -2.81 20.97
CA SER A 336 5.33 -1.63 20.46
C SER A 336 5.20 -1.56 18.92
N PRO A 337 4.57 -2.55 18.25
CA PRO A 337 4.50 -2.63 16.79
C PRO A 337 3.99 -1.35 16.10
N THR A 338 2.99 -0.68 16.69
CA THR A 338 2.48 0.59 16.16
C THR A 338 3.56 1.67 16.15
N ILE A 339 4.29 1.88 17.24
CA ILE A 339 5.32 2.92 17.32
C ILE A 339 6.42 2.65 16.29
N GLN A 340 6.93 1.43 16.23
CA GLN A 340 7.98 1.05 15.26
C GLN A 340 7.51 1.27 13.82
N THR A 341 6.25 0.92 13.52
CA THR A 341 5.68 1.09 12.17
C THR A 341 5.60 2.56 11.76
N PHE A 342 5.18 3.45 12.66
CA PHE A 342 5.09 4.88 12.38
C PHE A 342 6.48 5.52 12.28
N ILE A 343 7.46 5.09 13.08
CA ILE A 343 8.86 5.53 12.94
C ILE A 343 9.42 5.10 11.59
N LEU A 344 9.23 3.84 11.19
CA LEU A 344 9.65 3.35 9.88
C LEU A 344 8.99 4.15 8.75
N SER A 345 7.70 4.47 8.88
CA SER A 345 6.99 5.32 7.94
C SER A 345 7.63 6.72 7.86
N ALA A 346 8.00 7.33 8.98
CA ALA A 346 8.68 8.63 8.99
C ALA A 346 10.03 8.58 8.24
N ILE A 347 10.86 7.58 8.56
CA ILE A 347 12.17 7.39 7.92
C ILE A 347 12.01 7.18 6.40
N TRP A 348 11.02 6.40 5.99
CA TRP A 348 10.75 6.14 4.57
C TRP A 348 10.33 7.41 3.82
N HIS A 349 9.53 8.29 4.43
CA HIS A 349 9.16 9.58 3.83
C HIS A 349 10.34 10.56 3.76
N GLY A 350 11.25 10.50 4.75
CA GLY A 350 12.57 11.12 4.68
C GLY A 350 12.95 11.94 5.90
N VAL A 351 13.87 12.89 5.71
CA VAL A 351 14.56 13.57 6.81
C VAL A 351 13.93 14.89 7.24
N TYR A 352 12.84 15.33 6.60
CA TYR A 352 12.15 16.54 7.03
C TYR A 352 11.50 16.36 8.41
N PRO A 353 11.77 17.26 9.38
CA PRO A 353 11.23 17.14 10.73
C PRO A 353 9.70 17.04 10.80
N GLY A 354 9.00 17.69 9.86
CA GLY A 354 7.54 17.62 9.74
C GLY A 354 6.99 16.20 9.61
N TYR A 355 7.71 15.29 8.94
CA TYR A 355 7.30 13.89 8.84
C TYR A 355 7.28 13.22 10.21
N TYR A 356 8.35 13.38 10.99
CA TYR A 356 8.45 12.79 12.33
C TYR A 356 7.36 13.31 13.27
N LEU A 357 7.06 14.62 13.22
CA LEU A 357 5.97 15.21 14.01
C LEU A 357 4.60 14.65 13.62
N THR A 358 4.33 14.49 12.32
CA THR A 358 3.08 13.88 11.83
C THR A 358 2.96 12.43 12.26
N PHE A 359 4.00 11.61 12.07
CA PHE A 359 3.90 10.19 12.40
C PHE A 359 3.86 9.95 13.92
N LEU A 360 4.58 10.73 14.72
CA LEU A 360 4.48 10.66 16.19
C LEU A 360 3.09 11.08 16.68
N THR A 361 2.53 12.15 16.12
CA THR A 361 1.14 12.54 16.40
C THR A 361 0.17 11.45 15.95
N GLY A 362 0.42 10.83 14.79
CA GLY A 362 -0.36 9.71 14.26
C GLY A 362 -0.37 8.47 15.17
N VAL A 363 0.73 8.17 15.88
CA VAL A 363 0.75 7.12 16.91
C VAL A 363 -0.27 7.44 18.00
N LEU A 364 -0.19 8.64 18.56
CA LEU A 364 -1.06 9.06 19.65
C LEU A 364 -2.54 9.04 19.23
N MET A 365 -2.87 9.62 18.08
CA MET A 365 -4.23 9.63 17.53
C MET A 365 -4.75 8.22 17.24
N THR A 366 -3.90 7.33 16.70
CA THR A 366 -4.28 5.95 16.39
C THR A 366 -4.62 5.16 17.66
N LEU A 367 -3.81 5.32 18.71
CA LEU A 367 -4.03 4.64 19.98
C LEU A 367 -5.29 5.17 20.68
N ALA A 368 -5.46 6.49 20.74
CA ALA A 368 -6.63 7.13 21.35
C ALA A 368 -7.92 6.77 20.60
N ALA A 369 -7.94 6.87 19.28
CA ALA A 369 -9.10 6.50 18.46
C ALA A 369 -9.47 5.02 18.62
N ARG A 370 -8.48 4.13 18.79
CA ARG A 370 -8.72 2.70 19.07
C ARG A 370 -9.33 2.51 20.46
N ALA A 371 -8.82 3.21 21.48
CA ALA A 371 -9.34 3.13 22.83
C ALA A 371 -10.81 3.61 22.90
N ILE A 372 -11.13 4.74 22.28
CA ILE A 372 -12.51 5.23 22.15
C ILE A 372 -13.38 4.20 21.45
N ARG A 373 -12.98 3.75 20.25
CA ARG A 373 -13.82 2.84 19.45
C ARG A 373 -14.09 1.49 20.14
N ASN A 374 -13.14 0.99 20.91
CA ASN A 374 -13.29 -0.27 21.65
C ASN A 374 -14.14 -0.17 22.90
N ASN A 375 -14.22 1.01 23.52
CA ASN A 375 -14.90 1.21 24.81
C ASN A 375 -16.22 1.97 24.70
N ILE A 376 -16.45 2.72 23.62
CA ILE A 376 -17.61 3.60 23.47
C ILE A 376 -18.57 3.11 22.37
N ARG A 377 -18.06 2.56 21.26
CA ARG A 377 -18.88 2.32 20.06
C ARG A 377 -20.11 1.47 20.31
N HIS A 378 -20.01 0.41 21.14
CA HIS A 378 -21.12 -0.54 21.32
C HIS A 378 -22.39 0.12 21.90
N TYR A 379 -22.27 1.20 22.67
CA TYR A 379 -23.42 1.94 23.20
C TYR A 379 -24.25 2.67 22.13
N PHE A 380 -23.71 2.83 20.91
CA PHE A 380 -24.34 3.65 19.87
C PHE A 380 -24.78 2.86 18.63
N VAL A 381 -24.59 1.53 18.61
CA VAL A 381 -24.80 0.72 17.39
C VAL A 381 -26.20 0.09 17.33
N GLU A 382 -26.90 -0.02 18.45
CA GLU A 382 -28.18 -0.75 18.52
C GLU A 382 -29.34 -0.04 17.80
N SER A 383 -29.47 1.28 17.96
CA SER A 383 -30.52 2.06 17.29
C SER A 383 -30.00 2.70 15.99
N PRO A 384 -30.72 2.60 14.85
CA PRO A 384 -30.29 3.20 13.59
C PRO A 384 -30.07 4.72 13.66
N ALA A 385 -30.92 5.46 14.38
CA ALA A 385 -30.80 6.91 14.51
C ALA A 385 -29.61 7.32 15.38
N VAL A 386 -29.39 6.61 16.49
CA VAL A 386 -28.24 6.82 17.38
C VAL A 386 -26.94 6.47 16.67
N LYS A 387 -26.95 5.39 15.89
CA LYS A 387 -25.82 4.99 15.05
C LYS A 387 -25.50 6.04 14.00
N LEU A 388 -26.50 6.60 13.32
CA LEU A 388 -26.30 7.67 12.34
C LEU A 388 -25.68 8.91 12.99
N CYS A 389 -26.19 9.33 14.14
CA CYS A 389 -25.61 10.43 14.91
C CYS A 389 -24.15 10.15 15.30
N TYR A 390 -23.87 8.96 15.82
CA TYR A 390 -22.50 8.51 16.13
C TYR A 390 -21.59 8.50 14.90
N ASP A 391 -22.07 8.02 13.75
CA ASP A 391 -21.30 7.98 12.50
C ASP A 391 -20.99 9.40 12.01
N ILE A 392 -21.92 10.36 12.09
CA ILE A 392 -21.69 11.77 11.74
C ILE A 392 -20.66 12.42 12.68
N VAL A 393 -20.82 12.24 14.00
CA VAL A 393 -19.89 12.80 15.00
C VAL A 393 -18.50 12.22 14.85
N THR A 394 -18.38 10.90 14.69
CA THR A 394 -17.08 10.24 14.53
C THR A 394 -16.44 10.52 13.18
N TRP A 395 -17.23 10.75 12.13
CA TRP A 395 -16.73 11.27 10.85
C TRP A 395 -16.10 12.66 11.03
N MET A 396 -16.83 13.63 11.61
CA MET A 396 -16.29 14.98 11.86
C MET A 396 -15.02 14.93 12.72
N ALA A 397 -15.04 14.17 13.82
CA ALA A 397 -13.88 14.01 14.70
C ALA A 397 -12.69 13.34 13.98
N THR A 398 -12.94 12.39 13.08
CA THR A 398 -11.89 11.74 12.30
C THR A 398 -11.25 12.71 11.30
N GLN A 399 -12.05 13.46 10.54
CA GLN A 399 -11.54 14.43 9.58
C GLN A 399 -10.73 15.53 10.27
N ALA A 400 -11.18 15.97 11.45
CA ALA A 400 -10.46 16.89 12.31
C ALA A 400 -9.11 16.35 12.76
N ALA A 401 -9.10 15.14 13.33
CA ALA A 401 -7.89 14.49 13.83
C ALA A 401 -6.87 14.26 12.72
N ILE A 402 -7.31 13.84 11.53
CA ILE A 402 -6.44 13.67 10.37
C ILE A 402 -5.88 15.01 9.91
N SER A 403 -6.72 16.04 9.75
CA SER A 403 -6.29 17.37 9.29
C SER A 403 -5.23 17.94 10.24
N TYR A 404 -5.48 17.87 11.55
CA TYR A 404 -4.53 18.28 12.59
C TYR A 404 -3.21 17.49 12.55
N THR A 405 -3.28 16.17 12.32
CA THR A 405 -2.10 15.30 12.29
C THR A 405 -1.22 15.56 11.07
N VAL A 406 -1.82 15.90 9.93
CA VAL A 406 -1.13 16.02 8.64
C VAL A 406 -0.49 17.41 8.43
N VAL A 407 -0.85 18.44 9.20
CA VAL A 407 -0.27 19.79 9.02
C VAL A 407 1.27 19.79 8.98
N PRO A 408 2.01 19.17 9.92
CA PRO A 408 3.47 19.15 9.86
C PRO A 408 4.03 18.45 8.62
N PHE A 409 3.33 17.43 8.10
CA PHE A 409 3.71 16.74 6.86
C PHE A 409 3.71 17.68 5.65
N VAL A 410 2.82 18.68 5.66
CA VAL A 410 2.73 19.71 4.62
C VAL A 410 3.70 20.87 4.88
N LEU A 411 3.93 21.22 6.14
CA LEU A 411 4.83 22.34 6.49
C LEU A 411 6.32 21.95 6.49
N LEU A 412 6.64 20.66 6.58
CA LEU A 412 7.99 20.05 6.56
C LEU A 412 8.96 20.49 7.68
N SER A 413 8.71 21.60 8.38
CA SER A 413 9.62 22.23 9.34
C SER A 413 9.06 22.27 10.76
N VAL A 414 9.96 22.26 11.76
CA VAL A 414 9.62 22.26 13.19
C VAL A 414 8.90 23.54 13.60
N LYS A 415 9.49 24.71 13.32
CA LYS A 415 8.97 26.00 13.81
C LYS A 415 7.52 26.25 13.33
N PRO A 416 7.20 26.18 12.03
CA PRO A 416 5.81 26.28 11.53
C PRO A 416 4.86 25.26 12.17
N SER A 417 5.31 24.02 12.35
CA SER A 417 4.49 22.95 12.93
C SER A 417 4.15 23.20 14.41
N PHE A 418 5.12 23.65 15.21
CA PHE A 418 4.89 24.01 16.61
C PHE A 418 4.06 25.29 16.74
N THR A 419 4.27 26.26 15.86
CA THR A 419 3.44 27.46 15.74
C THR A 419 1.96 27.08 15.52
N PHE A 420 1.69 26.14 14.61
CA PHE A 420 0.35 25.58 14.41
C PHE A 420 -0.18 24.91 15.69
N TYR A 421 0.54 23.94 16.25
CA TYR A 421 0.08 23.20 17.42
C TYR A 421 -0.16 24.07 18.65
N SER A 422 0.73 25.04 18.92
CA SER A 422 0.56 26.01 19.99
C SER A 422 -0.66 26.90 19.76
N SER A 423 -0.92 27.31 18.52
CA SER A 423 -2.12 28.09 18.20
C SER A 423 -3.41 27.30 18.37
N CYS A 424 -3.31 25.96 18.37
CA CYS A 424 -4.38 25.03 18.68
C CYS A 424 -4.37 24.57 20.16
N TYR A 425 -3.53 25.16 21.01
CA TYR A 425 -3.29 24.76 22.41
C TYR A 425 -2.99 23.27 22.61
N PHE A 426 -2.39 22.60 21.61
CA PHE A 426 -2.15 21.16 21.64
C PHE A 426 -3.41 20.33 21.95
N CYS A 427 -4.61 20.84 21.64
CA CYS A 427 -5.87 20.33 22.16
C CYS A 427 -6.10 18.84 21.87
N LEU A 428 -5.79 18.38 20.65
CA LEU A 428 -5.96 16.97 20.29
C LEU A 428 -4.88 16.07 20.89
N HIS A 429 -3.66 16.56 21.12
CA HIS A 429 -2.64 15.80 21.85
C HIS A 429 -3.09 15.59 23.29
N ILE A 430 -3.52 16.67 23.97
CA ILE A 430 -4.01 16.62 25.35
C ILE A 430 -5.23 15.68 25.45
N ALA A 431 -6.23 15.85 24.57
CA ALA A 431 -7.41 15.00 24.54
C ALA A 431 -7.05 13.52 24.32
N SER A 432 -6.11 13.23 23.41
CA SER A 432 -5.67 11.86 23.16
C SER A 432 -4.93 11.25 24.35
N ILE A 433 -4.09 12.02 25.04
CA ILE A 433 -3.41 11.57 26.26
C ILE A 433 -4.45 11.27 27.35
N LEU A 434 -5.41 12.17 27.58
CA LEU A 434 -6.49 11.96 28.56
C LEU A 434 -7.30 10.69 28.25
N VAL A 435 -7.66 10.48 26.99
CA VAL A 435 -8.33 9.26 26.54
C VAL A 435 -7.52 8.01 26.87
N LEU A 436 -6.20 8.04 26.66
CA LEU A 436 -5.33 6.90 26.95
C LEU A 436 -5.10 6.67 28.45
N LEU A 437 -5.23 7.71 29.28
CA LEU A 437 -5.20 7.59 30.74
C LEU A 437 -6.52 7.03 31.30
N VAL A 438 -7.66 7.40 30.71
CA VAL A 438 -8.99 7.00 31.17
C VAL A 438 -9.39 5.61 30.67
N PHE A 439 -9.15 5.31 29.38
CA PHE A 439 -9.62 4.07 28.77
C PHE A 439 -8.53 3.00 28.71
N PRO A 440 -8.84 1.76 29.14
CA PRO A 440 -7.89 0.67 29.01
C PRO A 440 -7.67 0.34 27.53
N LEU A 441 -6.40 0.32 27.12
CA LEU A 441 -5.98 -0.26 25.86
C LEU A 441 -6.10 -1.79 25.98
N LYS A 442 -7.23 -2.36 25.52
CA LYS A 442 -7.31 -3.81 25.33
C LYS A 442 -6.18 -4.23 24.38
N ARG A 443 -5.17 -4.94 24.91
CA ARG A 443 -4.15 -5.59 24.07
C ARG A 443 -4.90 -6.51 23.13
N THR A 444 -4.77 -6.28 21.83
CA THR A 444 -5.12 -7.30 20.84
C THR A 444 -4.23 -8.49 21.18
N GLN A 445 -4.79 -9.54 21.79
CA GLN A 445 -4.03 -10.76 22.06
C GLN A 445 -3.46 -11.22 20.73
N LYS A 446 -2.13 -11.16 20.60
CA LYS A 446 -1.38 -11.89 19.58
C LYS A 446 -1.88 -13.32 19.74
N GLY A 447 -2.46 -13.90 18.68
CA GLY A 447 -3.14 -15.19 18.74
C GLY A 447 -2.26 -16.28 19.32
N SER A 448 -2.29 -16.43 20.64
CA SER A 448 -1.90 -17.60 21.39
C SER A 448 -3.19 -18.13 21.97
N LYS A 449 -4.06 -18.64 21.09
CA LYS A 449 -4.94 -19.70 21.54
C LYS A 449 -4.04 -20.93 21.64
N LYS A 450 -3.71 -21.31 22.88
CA LYS A 450 -3.33 -22.68 23.19
C LYS A 450 -4.27 -23.63 22.42
N HIS A 451 -3.68 -24.66 21.84
CA HIS A 451 -4.37 -25.84 21.33
C HIS A 451 -5.43 -26.29 22.35
N GLU A 452 -6.68 -25.94 22.11
CA GLU A 452 -7.81 -26.77 22.53
C GLU A 452 -8.39 -27.34 21.24
N SER A 453 -8.13 -28.64 21.08
CA SER A 453 -8.61 -29.49 20.02
C SER A 453 -10.13 -29.55 20.04
N VAL A 454 -10.78 -28.63 19.34
CA VAL A 454 -12.11 -28.91 18.78
C VAL A 454 -11.85 -29.47 17.39
N GLN A 455 -11.79 -30.81 17.29
CA GLN A 455 -11.80 -31.46 16.00
C GLN A 455 -13.07 -31.02 15.24
N PRO A 456 -12.94 -30.46 14.03
CA PRO A 456 -14.10 -30.30 13.16
C PRO A 456 -14.62 -31.69 12.80
N VAL A 457 -15.93 -31.89 12.89
CA VAL A 457 -16.66 -33.12 12.53
C VAL A 457 -16.39 -33.59 11.08
N TRP A 458 -15.81 -32.71 10.25
CA TRP A 458 -15.34 -33.03 8.89
C TRP A 458 -14.04 -33.86 8.82
N SER A 459 -13.25 -33.91 9.89
CA SER A 459 -11.95 -34.61 9.92
C SER A 459 -12.11 -36.13 9.87
N ARG A 460 -13.16 -36.67 10.51
CA ARG A 460 -13.43 -38.13 10.53
C ARG A 460 -13.87 -38.67 9.18
N LYS A 461 -14.65 -37.89 8.42
CA LYS A 461 -15.16 -38.32 7.10
C LYS A 461 -14.04 -38.44 6.06
N LEU A 462 -13.06 -37.54 6.14
CA LEU A 462 -11.86 -37.58 5.29
C LEU A 462 -10.88 -38.70 5.68
N GLU A 463 -10.79 -39.07 6.96
CA GLU A 463 -9.98 -40.22 7.38
C GLU A 463 -10.58 -41.56 6.91
N GLU A 464 -11.90 -41.74 7.01
CA GLU A 464 -12.60 -42.93 6.49
C GLU A 464 -12.53 -43.05 4.96
N GLU A 465 -12.66 -41.94 4.23
CA GLU A 465 -12.48 -41.92 2.76
C GLU A 465 -11.02 -42.19 2.37
N SER A 466 -10.03 -41.72 3.15
CA SER A 466 -8.61 -41.96 2.86
C SER A 466 -8.15 -43.40 3.10
N LEU A 467 -8.77 -44.11 4.06
CA LEU A 467 -8.49 -45.52 4.32
C LEU A 467 -9.07 -46.44 3.23
N LEU A 468 -10.20 -46.05 2.61
CA LEU A 468 -10.78 -46.76 1.47
C LEU A 468 -10.02 -46.48 0.17
N GLN A 469 -9.39 -45.31 0.04
CA GLN A 469 -8.66 -44.90 -1.17
C GLN A 469 -7.18 -45.34 -1.19
N LYS A 470 -6.65 -45.86 -0.08
CA LYS A 470 -5.26 -46.35 0.02
C LYS A 470 -4.97 -47.67 -0.71
N ASN A 471 -5.98 -48.28 -1.34
CA ASN A 471 -5.84 -49.52 -2.12
C ASN A 471 -5.72 -49.33 -3.64
N SER A 472 -5.53 -48.11 -4.15
CA SER A 472 -5.30 -47.91 -5.59
C SER A 472 -4.34 -46.75 -5.89
N TYR A 473 -3.11 -47.14 -6.22
CA TYR A 473 -2.08 -46.49 -7.05
C TYR A 473 -1.83 -44.97 -7.05
N SER A 474 -0.53 -44.69 -7.09
CA SER A 474 0.19 -43.41 -7.11
C SER A 474 -0.07 -42.48 -8.30
N THR A 475 -0.37 -41.21 -8.03
CA THR A 475 0.23 -40.01 -8.66
C THR A 475 -0.36 -38.72 -8.06
N THR A 476 0.38 -37.61 -8.13
CA THR A 476 0.02 -36.18 -7.88
C THR A 476 0.42 -35.51 -6.54
N ASN A 477 1.60 -34.90 -6.54
CA ASN A 477 2.02 -33.88 -5.54
C ASN A 477 1.62 -32.43 -5.94
N ASN A 478 1.07 -32.20 -7.14
CA ASN A 478 0.76 -30.84 -7.63
C ASN A 478 -0.60 -30.27 -7.16
N SER A 479 -1.60 -31.11 -6.91
CA SER A 479 -2.97 -30.66 -6.61
C SER A 479 -3.12 -30.03 -5.22
N PHE A 480 -2.28 -30.43 -4.26
CA PHE A 480 -2.34 -29.96 -2.87
C PHE A 480 -1.77 -28.54 -2.72
N SER A 481 -0.69 -28.20 -3.44
CA SER A 481 -0.11 -26.84 -3.38
C SER A 481 -1.04 -25.80 -4.01
N GLN A 482 -1.78 -26.18 -5.05
CA GLN A 482 -2.70 -25.32 -5.78
C GLN A 482 -3.94 -24.95 -4.94
N LYS A 483 -4.52 -25.90 -4.21
CA LYS A 483 -5.63 -25.65 -3.26
C LYS A 483 -5.24 -24.71 -2.11
N GLN A 484 -3.99 -24.80 -1.63
CA GLN A 484 -3.50 -23.95 -0.55
C GLN A 484 -3.27 -22.50 -1.00
N GLU A 485 -2.84 -22.30 -2.24
CA GLU A 485 -2.64 -21.00 -2.87
C GLU A 485 -3.97 -20.26 -3.14
N ILE A 486 -4.99 -21.00 -3.58
CA ILE A 486 -6.37 -20.54 -3.84
C ILE A 486 -7.05 -20.04 -2.57
N THR A 487 -6.98 -20.81 -1.48
CA THR A 487 -7.62 -20.46 -0.19
C THR A 487 -6.96 -19.23 0.45
N CYS A 488 -5.66 -19.02 0.17
CA CYS A 488 -4.87 -17.92 0.70
C CYS A 488 -5.32 -16.54 0.19
N ARG A 489 -5.70 -16.43 -1.09
CA ARG A 489 -6.16 -15.18 -1.72
C ARG A 489 -7.41 -14.60 -1.05
N TYR A 490 -8.31 -15.45 -0.57
CA TYR A 490 -9.57 -15.01 0.04
C TYR A 490 -9.42 -14.59 1.52
N GLN A 491 -8.47 -15.19 2.24
CA GLN A 491 -8.23 -14.90 3.67
C GLN A 491 -7.29 -13.70 3.90
N ALA A 492 -6.27 -13.50 3.07
CA ALA A 492 -5.33 -12.38 3.22
C ALA A 492 -5.97 -11.00 2.96
N LEU A 493 -7.13 -10.95 2.31
CA LEU A 493 -7.87 -9.72 1.98
C LEU A 493 -9.02 -9.39 2.95
N LYS A 494 -9.35 -10.30 3.88
CA LYS A 494 -10.33 -10.05 4.96
C LYS A 494 -9.68 -9.55 6.27
N GLN A 495 -8.34 -9.42 6.32
CA GLN A 495 -7.53 -8.96 7.46
C GLN A 495 -6.68 -7.74 7.10
#